data_AF-A0A7S2C1M9-F1
#
_entry.id   AF-A0A7S2C1M9-F1
#
_cell.length_a   1.000
_cell.length_b   1.000
_cell.length_c   1.000
_cell.angle_alpha   90.00
_cell.angle_beta   90.00
_cell.angle_gamma   90.00
#
_symmetry.space_group_name_H-M   'P 1'
#
loop_
_entity.id
_entity.type
_entity.pdbx_description
1 polymer ?
#
loop_
_entity_poly.entity_id
_entity_poly.type
_entity_poly.pdbx_seq_one_letter_code
_entity_poly.pdbx_strand_id
1 'polypeptide(L)'
;ATAAGASRLRIVNGCDREPLWVAHEAGQGIGPDPQNVKIEPLGSYDFQTPGGLSGTRYWPKMRCDERGNVCGIGESGGPQEVCGTKAGCAPPVDTKFEATFGHEGEEDWVDISLVDGYTLPFRFEMLGNCSAGFGSHRDGGSVVDCSHLSFEDCPGDEDLGDGRTGVSLQVVNPDTNKIV
;
A
#
# COMPACT_ATOMS: atom_id res chain seq x y z
N ALA A 1 10.48 -30.66 -5.22
CA ALA A 1 11.15 -29.35 -5.31
C ALA A 1 10.06 -28.33 -5.58
N THR A 2 9.76 -27.47 -4.61
CA THR A 2 8.87 -26.32 -4.81
C THR A 2 9.55 -25.40 -5.82
N ALA A 3 8.86 -25.05 -6.91
CA ALA A 3 9.34 -24.03 -7.82
C ALA A 3 9.60 -22.76 -6.99
N ALA A 4 10.81 -22.21 -7.04
CA ALA A 4 11.04 -20.86 -6.56
C ALA A 4 10.09 -19.96 -7.35
N GLY A 5 9.07 -19.40 -6.69
CA GLY A 5 8.10 -18.57 -7.37
C GLY A 5 8.80 -17.33 -7.94
N ALA A 6 8.35 -16.89 -9.11
CA ALA A 6 8.84 -15.66 -9.70
C ALA A 6 8.55 -14.51 -8.74
N SER A 7 9.54 -13.64 -8.50
CA SER A 7 9.36 -12.40 -7.75
C SER A 7 9.64 -11.23 -8.67
N ARG A 8 8.62 -10.41 -8.88
CA ARG A 8 8.63 -9.19 -9.70
C ARG A 8 8.32 -7.95 -8.88
N LEU A 9 8.09 -8.10 -7.58
CA LEU A 9 7.83 -7.03 -6.63
C LEU A 9 8.80 -7.13 -5.46
N ARG A 10 9.61 -6.09 -5.31
CA ARG A 10 10.41 -5.85 -4.11
C ARG A 10 9.85 -4.64 -3.38
N ILE A 11 9.54 -4.80 -2.09
CA ILE A 11 9.23 -3.67 -1.22
C ILE A 11 10.43 -3.44 -0.30
N VAL A 12 10.85 -2.17 -0.21
CA VAL A 12 11.96 -1.72 0.63
C VAL A 12 11.40 -0.85 1.73
N ASN A 13 11.79 -1.12 2.97
CA ASN A 13 11.54 -0.20 4.06
C ASN A 13 12.53 0.95 3.98
N GLY A 14 12.10 2.11 3.45
CA GLY A 14 12.91 3.32 3.39
C GLY A 14 13.13 4.01 4.74
N CYS A 15 12.42 3.61 5.79
CA CYS A 15 12.58 4.17 7.12
C CYS A 15 13.84 3.61 7.80
N ASP A 16 14.60 4.45 8.48
CA ASP A 16 15.87 4.11 9.12
C ASP A 16 15.73 3.68 10.60
N ARG A 17 14.54 3.83 11.19
CA ARG A 17 14.31 3.66 12.64
C ARG A 17 13.21 2.71 13.02
N GLU A 18 12.15 2.61 12.22
CA GLU A 18 10.96 1.83 12.56
C GLU A 18 10.75 0.71 11.53
N PRO A 19 10.34 -0.50 11.97
CA PRO A 19 9.99 -1.55 11.05
C PRO A 19 8.70 -1.20 10.29
N LEU A 20 8.66 -1.65 9.05
CA LEU A 20 7.48 -1.62 8.19
C LEU A 20 6.84 -3.01 8.23
N TRP A 21 5.52 -3.07 8.25
CA TRP A 21 4.78 -4.29 7.99
C TRP A 21 4.04 -4.13 6.68
N VAL A 22 4.01 -5.16 5.84
CA VAL A 22 3.25 -5.12 4.60
C VAL A 22 2.13 -6.14 4.69
N ALA A 23 0.91 -5.64 4.59
CA ALA A 23 -0.27 -6.45 4.40
C ALA A 23 -0.63 -6.46 2.90
N HIS A 24 -1.27 -7.54 2.48
CA HIS A 24 -1.64 -7.72 1.09
C HIS A 24 -2.92 -8.55 0.91
N GLU A 25 -3.50 -8.45 -0.28
CA GLU A 25 -4.57 -9.31 -0.76
C GLU A 25 -4.34 -9.68 -2.22
N ALA A 26 -5.02 -10.74 -2.66
CA ALA A 26 -5.08 -11.15 -4.06
C ALA A 26 -6.51 -11.60 -4.39
N GLY A 27 -7.23 -10.81 -5.20
CA GLY A 27 -8.62 -11.06 -5.54
C GLY A 27 -9.54 -10.95 -4.31
N GLN A 28 -9.94 -12.08 -3.74
CA GLN A 28 -10.76 -12.14 -2.51
C GLN A 28 -10.07 -12.92 -1.37
N GLY A 29 -8.82 -13.32 -1.59
CA GLY A 29 -8.05 -14.12 -0.65
C GLY A 29 -6.72 -13.48 -0.32
N ILE A 30 -5.87 -14.26 0.33
CA ILE A 30 -4.49 -13.88 0.59
C ILE A 30 -3.66 -14.29 -0.60
N GLY A 31 -2.69 -13.45 -0.93
CA GLY A 31 -1.68 -13.80 -1.90
C GLY A 31 -0.83 -15.00 -1.45
N PRO A 32 0.22 -15.32 -2.22
CA PRO A 32 1.09 -16.46 -1.94
C PRO A 32 1.97 -16.30 -0.68
N ASP A 33 2.17 -15.06 -0.20
CA ASP A 33 3.00 -14.76 0.96
C ASP A 33 2.21 -14.81 2.28
N PRO A 34 2.88 -14.98 3.43
CA PRO A 34 2.25 -14.79 4.74
C PRO A 34 1.75 -13.35 4.88
N GLN A 35 0.63 -13.17 5.58
CA GLN A 35 0.16 -11.84 5.89
C GLN A 35 1.05 -11.15 6.91
N ASN A 36 1.12 -9.82 6.85
CA ASN A 36 1.94 -8.99 7.73
C ASN A 36 3.42 -9.36 7.64
N VAL A 37 4.00 -9.16 6.45
CA VAL A 37 5.44 -9.33 6.26
C VAL A 37 6.17 -8.18 6.94
N LYS A 38 6.95 -8.48 7.99
CA LYS A 38 7.80 -7.49 8.64
C LYS A 38 9.07 -7.25 7.84
N ILE A 39 9.37 -5.98 7.57
CA ILE A 39 10.58 -5.50 6.93
C ILE A 39 11.28 -4.56 7.91
N GLU A 40 12.41 -5.00 8.45
CA GLU A 40 13.23 -4.20 9.35
C GLU A 40 13.73 -2.90 8.67
N PRO A 41 14.11 -1.86 9.44
CA PRO A 41 14.64 -0.62 8.87
C PRO A 41 15.70 -0.85 7.78
N LEU A 42 15.53 -0.17 6.65
CA LEU A 42 16.40 -0.30 5.46
C LEU A 42 16.46 -1.70 4.83
N GLY A 43 15.65 -2.64 5.31
CA GLY A 43 15.50 -3.97 4.76
C GLY A 43 14.59 -4.00 3.53
N SER A 44 14.50 -5.18 2.91
CA SER A 44 13.61 -5.41 1.78
C SER A 44 13.02 -6.82 1.81
N TYR A 45 11.88 -7.00 1.16
CA TYR A 45 11.27 -8.29 0.93
C TYR A 45 10.81 -8.44 -0.52
N ASP A 46 11.05 -9.63 -1.07
CA ASP A 46 10.71 -10.02 -2.43
C ASP A 46 9.43 -10.86 -2.40
N PHE A 47 8.31 -10.24 -2.77
CA PHE A 47 7.01 -10.92 -2.79
C PHE A 47 6.94 -11.92 -3.92
N GLN A 48 6.24 -13.03 -3.67
CA GLN A 48 5.94 -14.04 -4.66
C GLN A 48 4.86 -13.49 -5.61
N THR A 49 5.18 -13.44 -6.90
CA THR A 49 4.27 -12.93 -7.94
C THR A 49 4.14 -13.93 -9.09
N PRO A 50 3.65 -15.15 -8.81
CA PRO A 50 3.44 -16.17 -9.83
C PRO A 50 2.56 -15.63 -10.97
N GLY A 51 2.78 -16.15 -12.17
CA GLY A 51 1.98 -15.73 -13.32
C GLY A 51 0.50 -16.01 -13.13
N GLY A 52 -0.35 -15.03 -13.49
CA GLY A 52 -1.80 -15.06 -13.29
C GLY A 52 -2.26 -14.53 -11.93
N LEU A 53 -1.36 -14.06 -11.07
CA LEU A 53 -1.72 -13.45 -9.80
C LEU A 53 -2.38 -12.08 -10.05
N SER A 54 -3.69 -11.98 -9.87
CA SER A 54 -4.49 -10.82 -10.25
C SER A 54 -5.20 -10.17 -9.08
N GLY A 55 -5.56 -8.89 -9.26
CA GLY A 55 -6.28 -8.11 -8.25
C GLY A 55 -5.52 -8.02 -6.94
N THR A 56 -4.19 -7.83 -7.02
CA THR A 56 -3.36 -7.71 -5.83
C THR A 56 -3.32 -6.29 -5.33
N ARG A 57 -3.28 -6.15 -4.01
CA ARG A 57 -2.99 -4.89 -3.33
C ARG A 57 -1.98 -5.15 -2.23
N TYR A 58 -1.04 -4.24 -2.06
CA TYR A 58 -0.06 -4.25 -0.99
C TYR A 58 -0.08 -2.88 -0.33
N TRP A 59 -0.18 -2.85 0.99
CA TRP A 59 -0.16 -1.60 1.73
C TRP A 59 0.75 -1.69 2.96
N PRO A 60 1.45 -0.60 3.29
CA PRO A 60 2.33 -0.56 4.43
C PRO A 60 1.58 -0.23 5.72
N LYS A 61 2.05 -0.81 6.81
CA LYS A 61 1.59 -0.59 8.18
C LYS A 61 2.77 -0.33 9.09
N MET A 62 2.58 0.48 10.13
CA MET A 62 3.63 0.82 11.09
C MET A 62 3.08 0.86 12.51
N ARG A 63 4.00 0.73 13.48
CA ARG A 63 3.69 0.78 14.92
C ARG A 63 2.70 -0.30 15.33
N CYS A 64 2.87 -1.49 14.78
CA CYS A 64 2.09 -2.68 15.05
C CYS A 64 2.63 -3.46 16.24
N ASP A 65 1.84 -4.42 16.73
CA ASP A 65 2.30 -5.46 17.63
C ASP A 65 3.29 -6.43 16.96
N GLU A 66 3.76 -7.43 17.72
CA GLU A 66 4.75 -8.41 17.25
C GLU A 66 4.27 -9.30 16.09
N ARG A 67 2.98 -9.27 15.76
CA ARG A 67 2.36 -10.04 14.67
C ARG A 67 1.96 -9.14 13.51
N GLY A 68 2.29 -7.85 13.57
CA GLY A 68 1.88 -6.88 12.57
C GLY A 68 0.40 -6.52 12.64
N ASN A 69 -0.26 -6.71 13.79
CA ASN A 69 -1.64 -6.29 14.02
C ASN A 69 -1.68 -5.09 14.96
N VAL A 70 -2.87 -4.52 15.14
CA VAL A 70 -3.12 -3.37 16.04
C VAL A 70 -2.13 -2.22 15.80
N CYS A 71 -1.90 -1.90 14.53
CA CYS A 71 -1.03 -0.88 14.02
C CYS A 71 -1.60 0.52 14.27
N GLY A 72 -0.71 1.47 14.56
CA GLY A 72 -1.07 2.88 14.62
C GLY A 72 -1.31 3.52 13.25
N ILE A 73 -0.72 2.95 12.19
CA ILE A 73 -0.81 3.41 10.80
C ILE A 73 -1.03 2.17 9.92
N GLY A 74 -1.94 2.24 8.94
CA GLY A 74 -2.05 1.22 7.89
C GLY A 74 -3.02 0.06 8.16
N GLU A 75 -3.86 0.12 9.20
CA GLU A 75 -4.67 -1.03 9.66
C GLU A 75 -6.05 -1.11 8.98
N SER A 76 -6.12 -1.03 7.65
CA SER A 76 -7.41 -1.02 6.97
C SER A 76 -8.10 -2.38 6.81
N GLY A 77 -7.49 -3.43 7.37
CA GLY A 77 -8.04 -4.78 7.37
C GLY A 77 -7.87 -5.48 6.03
N GLY A 78 -8.62 -6.58 5.83
CA GLY A 78 -8.49 -7.44 4.67
C GLY A 78 -8.45 -8.92 5.05
N PRO A 79 -8.22 -9.82 4.09
CA PRO A 79 -8.14 -11.24 4.35
C PRO A 79 -7.10 -11.60 5.42
N GLN A 80 -7.54 -12.24 6.51
CA GLN A 80 -6.78 -12.61 7.73
C GLN A 80 -6.10 -11.45 8.48
N GLU A 81 -6.44 -10.21 8.18
CA GLU A 81 -6.02 -9.07 9.01
C GLU A 81 -6.81 -9.03 10.31
N VAL A 82 -6.11 -8.73 11.41
CA VAL A 82 -6.73 -8.63 12.74
C VAL A 82 -6.62 -7.21 13.24
N CYS A 83 -7.73 -6.49 13.17
CA CYS A 83 -7.81 -5.11 13.64
C CYS A 83 -8.12 -5.04 15.14
N GLY A 84 -7.86 -3.88 15.75
CA GLY A 84 -8.15 -3.64 17.17
C GLY A 84 -9.64 -3.79 17.49
N THR A 85 -9.97 -4.40 18.62
CA THR A 85 -11.37 -4.69 19.00
C THR A 85 -12.19 -3.45 19.36
N LYS A 86 -11.53 -2.32 19.62
CA LYS A 86 -12.19 -1.07 20.04
C LYS A 86 -12.47 -0.15 18.85
N ALA A 87 -11.43 0.21 18.11
CA ALA A 87 -11.53 1.06 16.92
C ALA A 87 -12.02 0.31 15.66
N GLY A 88 -11.84 -1.02 15.62
CA GLY A 88 -12.02 -1.79 14.39
C GLY A 88 -10.87 -1.56 13.39
N CYS A 89 -11.09 -1.94 12.14
CA CYS A 89 -10.18 -1.60 11.06
C CYS A 89 -10.32 -0.12 10.68
N ALA A 90 -9.21 0.49 10.31
CA ALA A 90 -9.21 1.83 9.73
C ALA A 90 -9.97 1.84 8.39
N PRO A 91 -10.51 2.99 7.96
CA PRO A 91 -10.94 3.17 6.57
C PRO A 91 -9.77 2.85 5.61
N PRO A 92 -10.02 2.41 4.36
CA PRO A 92 -8.98 1.94 3.43
C PRO A 92 -8.18 3.06 2.77
N VAL A 93 -7.69 4.01 3.56
CA VAL A 93 -6.95 5.22 3.15
C VAL A 93 -5.45 4.97 2.96
N ASP A 94 -5.01 3.71 2.89
CA ASP A 94 -3.59 3.39 2.82
C ASP A 94 -2.98 3.76 1.48
N THR A 95 -1.68 4.06 1.51
CA THR A 95 -0.86 4.05 0.30
C THR A 95 -0.83 2.62 -0.25
N LYS A 96 -1.41 2.38 -1.43
CA LYS A 96 -1.49 1.03 -2.00
C LYS A 96 -0.64 0.91 -3.27
N PHE A 97 0.10 -0.18 -3.38
CA PHE A 97 0.56 -0.69 -4.67
C PHE A 97 -0.44 -1.74 -5.15
N GLU A 98 -1.01 -1.53 -6.33
CA GLU A 98 -1.96 -2.46 -6.94
C GLU A 98 -1.32 -3.10 -8.17
N ALA A 99 -1.56 -4.40 -8.36
CA ALA A 99 -1.01 -5.10 -9.51
C ALA A 99 -1.85 -6.29 -9.97
N THR A 100 -1.78 -6.56 -11.27
CA THR A 100 -2.12 -7.83 -11.88
C THR A 100 -0.90 -8.33 -12.65
N PHE A 101 -0.41 -9.49 -12.24
CA PHE A 101 0.78 -10.12 -12.75
C PHE A 101 0.41 -11.15 -13.82
N GLY A 102 0.75 -10.87 -15.08
CA GLY A 102 0.48 -11.74 -16.21
C GLY A 102 1.21 -13.08 -16.14
N HIS A 103 0.76 -14.06 -16.91
CA HIS A 103 1.50 -15.29 -17.18
C HIS A 103 2.79 -15.01 -17.99
N GLU A 104 3.61 -16.04 -18.19
CA GLU A 104 4.79 -15.91 -19.05
C GLU A 104 4.39 -15.43 -20.46
N GLY A 105 5.00 -14.33 -20.91
CA GLY A 105 4.70 -13.71 -22.19
C GLY A 105 3.51 -12.74 -22.18
N GLU A 106 2.85 -12.56 -21.03
CA GLU A 106 1.80 -11.55 -20.83
C GLU A 106 2.35 -10.32 -20.09
N GLU A 107 1.59 -9.23 -20.17
CA GLU A 107 1.94 -7.95 -19.54
C GLU A 107 1.53 -7.91 -18.07
N ASP A 108 2.29 -7.19 -17.27
CA ASP A 108 1.92 -6.80 -15.91
C ASP A 108 1.22 -5.45 -15.93
N TRP A 109 0.12 -5.34 -15.18
CA TRP A 109 -0.59 -4.09 -14.96
C TRP A 109 -0.35 -3.65 -13.54
N VAL A 110 0.19 -2.45 -13.36
CA VAL A 110 0.58 -1.93 -12.04
C VAL A 110 0.17 -0.47 -11.90
N ASP A 111 -0.19 -0.09 -10.68
CA ASP A 111 -0.42 1.30 -10.31
C ASP A 111 -0.09 1.53 -8.82
N ILE A 112 0.10 2.79 -8.47
CA ILE A 112 0.12 3.23 -7.08
C ILE A 112 -1.16 4.02 -6.86
N SER A 113 -1.95 3.58 -5.89
CA SER A 113 -3.29 4.06 -5.66
C SER A 113 -3.33 4.89 -4.39
N LEU A 114 -3.64 6.18 -4.58
CA LEU A 114 -3.98 7.14 -3.53
C LEU A 114 -5.45 7.54 -3.61
N VAL A 115 -6.28 6.75 -4.30
CA VAL A 115 -7.70 7.04 -4.58
C VAL A 115 -8.47 7.29 -3.28
N ASP A 116 -8.16 6.50 -2.24
CA ASP A 116 -8.82 6.56 -0.94
C ASP A 116 -8.04 7.40 0.09
N GLY A 117 -6.83 7.86 -0.24
CA GLY A 117 -5.93 8.55 0.69
C GLY A 117 -4.50 8.01 0.66
N TYR A 118 -3.70 8.38 1.66
CA TYR A 118 -2.37 7.83 1.86
C TYR A 118 -2.03 7.72 3.36
N THR A 119 -1.16 6.77 3.70
CA THR A 119 -0.69 6.54 5.07
C THR A 119 0.81 6.67 5.23
N LEU A 120 1.59 6.43 4.17
CA LEU A 120 3.04 6.63 4.16
C LEU A 120 3.53 7.21 2.83
N PRO A 121 4.58 8.06 2.86
CA PRO A 121 5.28 8.47 1.65
C PRO A 121 5.94 7.26 0.99
N PHE A 122 6.08 7.32 -0.33
CA PHE A 122 6.64 6.20 -1.09
C PHE A 122 7.43 6.69 -2.29
N ARG A 123 8.27 5.79 -2.81
CA ARG A 123 8.90 5.93 -4.10
C ARG A 123 8.70 4.62 -4.84
N PHE A 124 8.14 4.71 -6.04
CA PHE A 124 7.91 3.56 -6.90
C PHE A 124 8.88 3.62 -8.08
N GLU A 125 9.61 2.53 -8.29
CA GLU A 125 10.55 2.38 -9.39
C GLU A 125 10.16 1.16 -10.22
N MET A 126 9.85 1.41 -11.48
CA MET A 126 9.48 0.40 -12.46
C MET A 126 10.74 -0.02 -13.23
N LEU A 127 11.12 -1.28 -13.08
CA LEU A 127 12.30 -1.86 -13.74
C LEU A 127 11.87 -2.73 -14.92
N GLY A 128 12.62 -2.65 -16.01
CA GLY A 128 12.35 -3.41 -17.23
C GLY A 128 11.79 -2.54 -18.35
N ASN A 129 11.25 -3.20 -19.39
CA ASN A 129 10.65 -2.51 -20.53
C ASN A 129 9.16 -2.33 -20.29
N CYS A 130 8.81 -1.26 -19.59
CA CYS A 130 7.43 -0.95 -19.24
C CYS A 130 7.00 0.37 -19.90
N SER A 131 5.75 0.41 -20.36
CA SER A 131 5.12 1.64 -20.86
C SER A 131 4.08 2.10 -19.84
N ALA A 132 4.27 3.28 -19.24
CA ALA A 132 3.28 3.84 -18.33
C ALA A 132 2.13 4.51 -19.12
N GLY A 133 0.89 4.29 -18.66
CA GLY A 133 -0.32 4.94 -19.15
C GLY A 133 -1.14 4.11 -20.15
N PHE A 134 -2.46 4.09 -19.96
CA PHE A 134 -3.40 3.69 -21.01
C PHE A 134 -3.34 4.74 -22.13
N GLY A 135 -2.70 4.38 -23.25
CA GLY A 135 -2.60 5.21 -24.46
C GLY A 135 -1.27 5.96 -24.56
N SER A 136 -0.43 5.56 -25.52
CA SER A 136 0.61 6.35 -26.21
C SER A 136 1.58 7.24 -25.41
N HIS A 137 1.61 7.21 -24.08
CA HIS A 137 2.53 7.99 -23.26
C HIS A 137 3.86 7.26 -23.14
N ARG A 138 4.68 7.38 -24.18
CA ARG A 138 6.02 6.79 -24.25
C ARG A 138 7.01 7.32 -23.21
N ASP A 139 6.61 8.36 -22.46
CA ASP A 139 7.45 9.07 -21.49
C ASP A 139 6.87 9.08 -20.07
N GLY A 140 5.84 8.27 -19.78
CA GLY A 140 5.39 8.10 -18.40
C GLY A 140 6.53 7.50 -17.59
N GLY A 141 7.11 8.30 -16.70
CA GLY A 141 8.38 7.99 -16.07
C GLY A 141 8.38 6.62 -15.39
N SER A 142 9.51 5.92 -15.44
CA SER A 142 9.74 4.69 -14.69
C SER A 142 9.85 4.91 -13.19
N VAL A 143 9.65 6.15 -12.72
CA VAL A 143 9.75 6.53 -11.32
C VAL A 143 8.59 7.46 -10.97
N VAL A 144 7.86 7.10 -9.90
CA VAL A 144 6.92 7.98 -9.21
C VAL A 144 7.50 8.27 -7.83
N ASP A 145 7.89 9.51 -7.59
CA ASP A 145 8.50 9.92 -6.33
C ASP A 145 7.52 10.77 -5.51
N CYS A 146 6.92 10.12 -4.53
CA CYS A 146 6.04 10.71 -3.54
C CYS A 146 6.66 10.65 -2.13
N SER A 147 8.00 10.65 -2.06
CA SER A 147 8.74 10.59 -0.79
C SER A 147 8.54 11.82 0.09
N HIS A 148 8.04 12.91 -0.50
CA HIS A 148 7.74 14.17 0.16
C HIS A 148 6.29 14.30 0.65
N LEU A 149 5.44 13.27 0.50
CA LEU A 149 4.10 13.29 1.08
C LEU A 149 4.18 13.50 2.60
N SER A 150 3.43 14.46 3.11
CA SER A 150 3.40 14.84 4.53
C SER A 150 1.96 15.05 4.98
N PHE A 151 1.60 14.53 6.15
CA PHE A 151 0.29 14.76 6.76
C PHE A 151 -0.01 16.24 7.02
N GLU A 152 1.01 17.09 7.07
CA GLU A 152 0.86 18.55 7.14
C GLU A 152 0.17 19.13 5.89
N ASP A 153 0.32 18.47 4.75
CA ASP A 153 -0.31 18.84 3.48
C ASP A 153 -1.71 18.22 3.32
N CYS A 154 -2.19 17.44 4.30
CA CYS A 154 -3.52 16.82 4.22
C CYS A 154 -4.61 17.90 4.34
N PRO A 155 -5.51 18.02 3.34
CA PRO A 155 -6.45 19.14 3.30
C PRO A 155 -7.43 19.15 4.48
N GLY A 156 -7.56 20.32 5.12
CA GLY A 156 -8.36 20.50 6.34
C GLY A 156 -9.63 21.32 6.17
N ASP A 157 -9.84 21.94 5.01
CA ASP A 157 -10.92 22.92 4.77
C ASP A 157 -11.44 22.81 3.33
N GLU A 158 -12.02 21.66 3.00
CA GLU A 158 -12.49 21.36 1.65
C GLU A 158 -13.96 21.72 1.45
N ASP A 159 -14.28 22.14 0.22
CA ASP A 159 -15.64 22.23 -0.31
C ASP A 159 -15.92 21.00 -1.16
N LEU A 160 -16.71 20.07 -0.62
CA LEU A 160 -17.12 18.83 -1.28
C LEU A 160 -18.44 18.97 -2.05
N GLY A 161 -18.92 20.20 -2.27
CA GLY A 161 -20.20 20.49 -2.91
C GLY A 161 -21.41 20.16 -2.02
N ASP A 162 -22.60 20.45 -2.54
CA ASP A 162 -23.90 20.22 -1.87
C ASP A 162 -24.00 20.84 -0.45
N GLY A 163 -23.33 21.99 -0.26
CA GLY A 163 -23.30 22.70 1.02
C GLY A 163 -22.33 22.13 2.05
N ARG A 164 -21.53 21.12 1.69
CA ARG A 164 -20.48 20.55 2.56
C ARG A 164 -19.17 21.31 2.38
N THR A 165 -19.08 22.43 3.09
CA THR A 165 -17.88 23.27 3.19
C THR A 165 -17.23 23.08 4.56
N GLY A 166 -15.94 23.41 4.73
CA GLY A 166 -15.28 23.24 6.02
C GLY A 166 -14.95 21.78 6.34
N VAL A 167 -14.88 20.91 5.33
CA VAL A 167 -14.65 19.48 5.55
C VAL A 167 -13.17 19.21 5.64
N SER A 168 -12.70 18.74 6.80
CA SER A 168 -11.36 18.19 6.92
C SER A 168 -11.32 16.77 6.35
N LEU A 169 -10.33 16.51 5.50
CA LEU A 169 -10.05 15.18 4.96
C LEU A 169 -9.00 14.43 5.80
N GLN A 170 -8.57 15.01 6.91
CA GLN A 170 -7.63 14.38 7.83
C GLN A 170 -8.28 13.23 8.58
N VAL A 171 -7.57 12.12 8.68
CA VAL A 171 -8.02 10.96 9.45
C VAL A 171 -7.94 11.28 10.93
N VAL A 172 -9.06 11.09 11.63
CA VAL A 172 -9.14 11.25 13.08
C VAL A 172 -9.17 9.86 13.72
N ASN A 173 -8.22 9.61 14.62
CA ASN A 173 -8.20 8.40 15.41
C ASN A 173 -9.42 8.37 16.36
N PRO A 174 -10.32 7.39 16.26
CA PRO A 174 -11.58 7.39 17.01
C PRO A 174 -11.40 7.17 18.52
N ASP A 175 -10.26 6.63 18.94
CA ASP A 175 -9.98 6.37 20.35
C ASP A 175 -9.37 7.58 21.08
N THR A 176 -8.59 8.39 20.37
CA THR A 176 -7.87 9.54 20.94
C THR A 176 -8.46 10.89 20.53
N ASN A 177 -9.31 10.90 19.50
CA ASN A 177 -9.88 12.10 18.88
C ASN A 177 -8.80 13.09 18.39
N LYS A 178 -7.67 12.56 17.93
CA LYS A 178 -6.56 13.33 17.36
C LYS A 178 -6.40 12.99 15.87
N ILE A 179 -5.92 13.97 15.11
CA ILE A 179 -5.44 13.74 13.74
C ILE A 179 -4.25 12.78 13.81
N VAL A 180 -4.26 11.78 12.94
CA VAL A 180 -3.20 10.77 12.79
C VAL A 180 -1.99 11.36 12.08
#